data_AF-A0A6L5I1U0-F1
#
_entry.id   AF-A0A6L5I1U0-F1
#
_cell.length_a   1.000
_cell.length_b   1.000
_cell.length_c   1.000
_cell.angle_alpha   90.00
_cell.angle_beta   90.00
_cell.angle_gamma   90.00
#
_symmetry.space_group_name_H-M   'P 1'
#
loop_
_entity.id
_entity.type
_entity.pdbx_description
1 polymer ?
#
loop_
_entity_poly.entity_id
_entity_poly.type
_entity_poly.pdbx_seq_one_letter_code
_entity_poly.pdbx_strand_id
1 'polypeptide(L)'
;MHYFKRNIGDYHKKAGRLSMLEHGAYTLLLDACYDRERFPTMDEAIDWCWARSAEEIAAVTFVLSKFFELVDGRYVQARIQDEVSAYHAMALKNKEIAEKREAAKRTKRASSNTKRAPVVNESPPNQEPLTTNQEPKDQNHSLSAGEENSQSEPEPEPEKEPEPVDPKAPVEMTLDWMPDANLLKTYCVHFGVSVDLFTKEAVAPFTAHHETTGLLQVQSKWVSLLVKWVKDDKNRASNVRPFPKREPQSHHTGFADRDYTDGLIRREDGTYAL
;
A
#
# COMPACT_ATOMS: atom_id res chain seq x y z
N MET A 1 -0.69 -17.85 -2.78
CA MET A 1 -0.91 -16.38 -2.95
C MET A 1 -1.35 -15.80 -1.61
N HIS A 2 -0.81 -14.67 -1.14
CA HIS A 2 -1.08 -14.17 0.24
C HIS A 2 -2.40 -13.41 0.43
N TYR A 3 -3.04 -13.00 -0.66
CA TYR A 3 -4.29 -12.22 -0.65
C TYR A 3 -5.07 -12.51 -1.93
N PHE A 4 -6.40 -12.63 -1.82
CA PHE A 4 -7.31 -12.63 -2.96
C PHE A 4 -8.60 -11.87 -2.61
N LYS A 5 -9.26 -11.33 -3.63
CA LYS A 5 -10.48 -10.52 -3.44
C LYS A 5 -11.71 -11.42 -3.53
N ARG A 6 -12.37 -11.65 -2.39
CA ARG A 6 -13.64 -12.38 -2.35
C ARG A 6 -14.83 -11.43 -2.51
N ASN A 7 -15.55 -11.54 -3.63
CA ASN A 7 -16.78 -10.76 -3.86
C ASN A 7 -17.98 -11.42 -3.18
N ILE A 8 -18.45 -10.82 -2.08
CA ILE A 8 -19.56 -11.33 -1.27
C ILE A 8 -20.86 -11.43 -2.09
N GLY A 9 -21.12 -10.46 -2.97
CA GLY A 9 -22.32 -10.45 -3.81
C GLY A 9 -22.34 -11.58 -4.84
N ASP A 10 -21.22 -11.80 -5.53
CA ASP A 10 -21.09 -12.91 -6.47
C ASP A 10 -21.17 -14.27 -5.77
N TYR A 11 -20.55 -14.35 -4.58
CA TYR A 11 -20.59 -15.56 -3.77
C TYR A 11 -22.04 -15.92 -3.41
N HIS A 12 -22.82 -14.98 -2.86
CA HIS A 12 -24.22 -15.26 -2.50
C HIS A 12 -25.09 -15.59 -3.72
N LYS A 13 -24.87 -14.93 -4.87
CA LYS A 13 -25.59 -15.24 -6.11
C LYS A 13 -25.36 -16.68 -6.59
N LYS A 14 -24.14 -17.19 -6.47
CA LYS A 14 -23.76 -18.53 -6.96
C LYS A 14 -23.99 -19.63 -5.91
N ALA A 15 -23.65 -19.35 -4.66
CA ALA A 15 -23.60 -20.34 -3.57
C ALA A 15 -24.78 -20.24 -2.60
N GLY A 16 -25.71 -19.30 -2.75
CA GLY A 16 -26.76 -19.05 -1.75
C GLY A 16 -27.79 -20.17 -1.53
N ARG A 17 -27.70 -21.28 -2.27
CA ARG A 17 -28.54 -22.49 -2.10
C ARG A 17 -27.80 -23.66 -1.46
N LEU A 18 -26.55 -23.47 -1.07
CA LEU A 18 -25.75 -24.52 -0.45
C LEU A 18 -26.19 -24.76 1.00
N SER A 19 -26.05 -26.00 1.45
CA SER A 19 -26.16 -26.34 2.86
C SER A 19 -25.00 -25.74 3.66
N MET A 20 -25.09 -25.72 4.99
CA MET A 20 -24.00 -25.21 5.85
C MET A 20 -22.69 -25.98 5.64
N LEU A 21 -22.78 -27.31 5.46
CA LEU A 21 -21.60 -28.15 5.17
C LEU A 21 -21.02 -27.85 3.80
N GLU A 22 -21.85 -27.71 2.78
CA GLU A 22 -21.41 -27.36 1.43
C GLU A 22 -20.81 -25.96 1.35
N HIS A 23 -21.34 -24.99 2.10
CA HIS A 23 -20.72 -23.69 2.26
C HIS A 23 -19.33 -23.80 2.88
N GLY A 24 -19.19 -24.57 3.96
CA GLY A 24 -17.90 -24.84 4.58
C GLY A 24 -16.91 -25.46 3.60
N ALA A 25 -17.31 -26.56 2.95
CA ALA A 25 -16.51 -27.24 1.94
C ALA A 25 -16.08 -26.31 0.80
N TYR A 26 -17.02 -25.52 0.25
CA TYR A 26 -16.70 -24.58 -0.83
C TYR A 26 -15.71 -23.51 -0.39
N THR A 27 -15.88 -22.91 0.79
CA THR A 27 -14.93 -21.91 1.28
C THR A 27 -13.53 -22.48 1.51
N LEU A 28 -13.43 -23.67 2.10
CA LEU A 28 -12.14 -24.34 2.33
C LEU A 28 -11.45 -24.71 1.02
N LEU A 29 -12.21 -25.18 0.01
CA LEU A 29 -11.64 -25.45 -1.32
C LEU A 29 -11.12 -24.19 -1.99
N LEU A 30 -11.87 -23.09 -1.95
CA LEU A 30 -11.41 -21.81 -2.51
C LEU A 30 -10.09 -21.38 -1.84
N ASP A 31 -10.07 -21.33 -0.51
CA ASP A 31 -8.89 -20.92 0.25
C ASP A 31 -7.69 -21.83 -0.06
N ALA A 32 -7.90 -23.15 -0.12
CA ALA A 32 -6.84 -24.11 -0.44
C ALA A 32 -6.30 -23.95 -1.87
N CYS A 33 -7.15 -23.66 -2.85
CA CYS A 33 -6.75 -23.41 -4.23
C CYS A 33 -5.90 -22.14 -4.36
N TYR A 34 -6.26 -21.05 -3.68
CA TYR A 34 -5.49 -19.80 -3.70
C TYR A 34 -4.18 -19.89 -2.91
N ASP A 35 -4.19 -20.59 -1.78
CA ASP A 35 -2.99 -20.80 -0.95
C ASP A 35 -1.94 -21.61 -1.72
N ARG A 36 -2.36 -22.74 -2.31
CA ARG A 36 -1.47 -23.66 -3.04
C ARG A 36 -1.26 -23.28 -4.51
N GLU A 37 -1.98 -22.28 -5.01
CA GLU A 37 -1.94 -21.82 -6.40
C GLU A 37 -2.15 -22.96 -7.42
N ARG A 38 -2.95 -23.97 -7.04
CA ARG A 38 -3.23 -25.16 -7.85
C ARG A 38 -4.59 -25.79 -7.51
N PHE A 39 -5.08 -26.63 -8.41
CA PHE A 39 -6.36 -27.32 -8.28
C PHE A 39 -6.22 -28.75 -7.77
N PRO A 40 -7.17 -29.25 -6.94
CA PRO A 40 -7.09 -30.57 -6.34
C PRO A 40 -7.60 -31.68 -7.28
N THR A 41 -7.13 -32.90 -7.07
CA THR A 41 -7.87 -34.13 -7.42
C THR A 41 -9.01 -34.38 -6.42
N MET A 42 -9.85 -35.40 -6.63
CA MET A 42 -10.91 -35.73 -5.66
C MET A 42 -10.35 -36.03 -4.26
N ASP A 43 -9.32 -36.88 -4.18
CA ASP A 43 -8.71 -37.26 -2.89
C ASP A 43 -7.99 -36.08 -2.23
N GLU A 44 -7.30 -35.26 -3.03
CA GLU A 44 -6.67 -34.03 -2.53
C GLU A 44 -7.73 -33.06 -1.98
N ALA A 45 -8.90 -32.93 -2.62
CA ALA A 45 -9.96 -32.04 -2.16
C ALA A 45 -10.53 -32.47 -0.80
N ILE A 46 -10.74 -33.78 -0.60
CA ILE A 46 -11.18 -34.34 0.69
C ILE A 46 -10.16 -34.04 1.79
N ASP A 47 -8.87 -34.26 1.49
CA ASP A 47 -7.78 -34.00 2.43
C ASP A 47 -7.64 -32.50 2.76
N TRP A 48 -7.69 -31.63 1.75
CA TRP A 48 -7.55 -30.18 1.94
C TRP A 48 -8.69 -29.57 2.75
N CYS A 49 -9.91 -30.12 2.63
CA CYS A 49 -11.06 -29.70 3.43
C CYS A 49 -11.11 -30.36 4.81
N TRP A 50 -10.20 -31.29 5.13
CA TRP A 50 -10.29 -32.14 6.31
C TRP A 50 -11.64 -32.84 6.47
N ALA A 51 -12.27 -33.24 5.37
CA ALA A 51 -13.55 -33.96 5.41
C ALA A 51 -13.33 -35.38 5.93
N ARG A 52 -13.95 -35.72 7.07
CA ARG A 52 -13.77 -37.02 7.75
C ARG A 52 -15.04 -37.86 7.76
N SER A 53 -16.18 -37.20 7.92
CA SER A 53 -17.49 -37.83 7.91
C SER A 53 -18.00 -38.06 6.48
N ALA A 54 -18.90 -39.02 6.31
CA ALA A 54 -19.54 -39.28 5.02
C ALA A 54 -20.31 -38.04 4.50
N GLU A 55 -20.91 -37.25 5.40
CA GLU A 55 -21.63 -36.02 5.04
C GLU A 55 -20.69 -34.93 4.54
N GLU A 56 -19.54 -34.74 5.18
CA GLU A 56 -18.52 -33.78 4.70
C GLU A 56 -17.94 -34.20 3.35
N ILE A 57 -17.64 -35.50 3.17
CA ILE A 57 -17.15 -36.02 1.89
C ILE A 57 -18.19 -35.83 0.79
N ALA A 58 -19.47 -36.08 1.08
CA ALA A 58 -20.56 -35.82 0.15
C ALA A 58 -20.68 -34.33 -0.19
N ALA A 59 -20.52 -33.44 0.78
CA ALA A 59 -20.53 -31.99 0.57
C ALA A 59 -19.37 -31.54 -0.33
N VAL A 60 -18.14 -32.01 -0.10
CA VAL A 60 -16.98 -31.73 -0.96
C VAL A 60 -17.24 -32.24 -2.38
N THR A 61 -17.70 -33.47 -2.52
CA THR A 61 -18.02 -34.10 -3.81
C THR A 61 -19.07 -33.29 -4.57
N PHE A 62 -20.14 -32.86 -3.89
CA PHE A 62 -21.20 -32.06 -4.47
C PHE A 62 -20.67 -30.70 -4.95
N VAL A 63 -19.91 -30.00 -4.11
CA VAL A 63 -19.32 -28.69 -4.45
C VAL A 63 -18.40 -28.81 -5.66
N LEU A 64 -17.53 -29.81 -5.71
CA LEU A 64 -16.66 -30.07 -6.86
C LEU A 64 -17.47 -30.28 -8.13
N SER A 65 -18.53 -31.09 -8.08
CA SER A 65 -19.40 -31.32 -9.23
C SER A 65 -20.13 -30.07 -9.72
N LYS A 66 -20.37 -29.09 -8.84
CA LYS A 66 -21.21 -27.92 -9.13
C LYS A 66 -20.43 -26.69 -9.58
N PHE A 67 -19.24 -26.47 -9.01
CA PHE A 67 -18.48 -25.23 -9.18
C PHE A 67 -17.14 -25.40 -9.90
N PHE A 68 -16.75 -26.64 -10.17
CA PHE A 68 -15.48 -26.97 -10.82
C PHE A 68 -15.72 -27.89 -12.02
N GLU A 69 -14.81 -27.82 -12.98
CA GLU A 69 -14.78 -28.68 -14.16
C GLU A 69 -13.63 -29.68 -14.02
N LEU A 70 -13.91 -30.96 -14.27
CA LEU A 70 -12.89 -31.99 -14.21
C LEU A 70 -12.07 -31.96 -15.51
N VAL A 71 -10.81 -31.54 -15.41
CA VAL A 71 -9.85 -31.45 -16.52
C VAL A 71 -8.60 -32.22 -16.12
N ASP A 72 -8.22 -33.23 -16.92
CA ASP A 72 -7.02 -34.05 -16.69
C ASP A 72 -6.88 -34.60 -15.26
N GLY A 73 -8.01 -34.99 -14.64
CA GLY A 73 -8.05 -35.54 -13.28
C GLY A 73 -7.99 -34.51 -12.15
N ARG A 74 -8.01 -33.21 -12.46
CA ARG A 74 -8.09 -32.11 -11.48
C ARG A 74 -9.36 -31.31 -11.65
N TYR A 75 -9.91 -30.81 -10.55
CA TYR A 75 -11.10 -29.97 -10.53
C TYR A 75 -10.72 -28.50 -10.66
N VAL A 76 -10.87 -27.96 -11.87
CA VAL A 76 -10.43 -26.61 -12.24
C VAL A 76 -11.60 -25.64 -12.19
N GLN A 77 -11.35 -24.41 -11.72
CA GLN A 77 -12.31 -23.31 -11.82
C GLN A 77 -11.67 -22.14 -12.58
N ALA A 78 -12.26 -21.78 -13.72
CA ALA A 78 -11.71 -20.78 -14.65
C ALA A 78 -11.34 -19.45 -13.96
N ARG A 79 -12.21 -18.93 -13.09
CA ARG A 79 -11.96 -17.68 -12.36
C ARG A 79 -10.68 -17.73 -11.52
N ILE A 80 -10.48 -18.81 -10.76
CA ILE A 80 -9.30 -18.95 -9.90
C ILE A 80 -8.05 -19.11 -10.78
N GLN A 81 -8.16 -19.89 -11.87
CA GLN A 81 -7.07 -20.10 -12.82
C GLN A 81 -6.61 -18.77 -13.46
N ASP A 82 -7.55 -17.92 -13.85
CA ASP A 82 -7.27 -16.61 -14.42
C ASP A 82 -6.59 -15.70 -13.39
N GLU A 83 -7.12 -15.64 -12.17
CA GLU A 83 -6.56 -14.83 -11.08
C GLU A 83 -5.13 -15.30 -10.70
N VAL A 84 -4.90 -16.60 -10.59
CA VAL A 84 -3.58 -17.19 -10.28
C VAL A 84 -2.59 -16.98 -11.44
N SER A 85 -3.02 -17.16 -12.69
CA SER A 85 -2.16 -16.93 -13.85
C SER A 85 -1.75 -15.45 -13.98
N ALA A 86 -2.68 -14.52 -13.73
CA ALA A 86 -2.39 -13.10 -13.69
C ALA A 86 -1.42 -12.75 -12.55
N TYR A 87 -1.59 -13.37 -11.38
CA TYR A 87 -0.66 -13.22 -10.26
C TYR A 87 0.75 -13.67 -10.62
N HIS A 88 0.91 -14.85 -11.21
CA HIS A 88 2.22 -15.35 -11.65
C HIS A 88 2.84 -14.47 -12.74
N ALA A 89 2.06 -14.02 -13.72
CA ALA A 89 2.55 -13.14 -14.79
C ALA A 89 3.13 -11.84 -14.21
N MET A 90 2.46 -11.26 -13.21
CA MET A 90 2.94 -10.06 -12.52
C MET A 90 4.17 -10.36 -11.66
N ALA A 91 4.20 -11.49 -10.95
CA ALA A 91 5.34 -11.91 -10.13
C ALA A 91 6.61 -12.10 -10.98
N LEU A 92 6.49 -12.73 -12.16
CA LEU A 92 7.59 -12.92 -13.09
C LEU A 92 8.14 -11.59 -13.63
N LYS A 93 7.25 -10.68 -14.07
CA LYS A 93 7.66 -9.34 -14.51
C LYS A 93 8.37 -8.56 -13.41
N ASN A 94 7.84 -8.60 -12.19
CA ASN A 94 8.45 -7.93 -11.04
C ASN A 94 9.82 -8.50 -10.71
N LYS A 95 9.98 -9.83 -10.80
CA LYS A 95 11.27 -10.50 -10.63
C LYS A 95 12.29 -10.04 -11.68
N GLU A 96 11.91 -10.01 -12.96
CA GLU A 96 12.79 -9.52 -14.03
C GLU A 96 13.21 -8.06 -13.83
N ILE A 97 12.27 -7.18 -13.44
CA ILE A 97 12.56 -5.78 -13.15
C ILE A 97 13.54 -5.67 -11.98
N ALA A 98 13.36 -6.46 -10.93
CA ALA A 98 14.24 -6.48 -9.77
C ALA A 98 15.66 -6.94 -10.14
N GLU A 99 15.79 -8.00 -10.93
CA GLU A 99 17.07 -8.52 -11.41
C GLU A 99 17.79 -7.51 -12.31
N LYS A 100 17.08 -6.88 -13.27
CA LYS A 100 17.64 -5.81 -14.12
C LYS A 100 18.14 -4.64 -13.27
N ARG A 101 17.37 -4.23 -12.25
CA ARG A 101 17.76 -3.16 -11.33
C ARG A 101 19.00 -3.53 -10.52
N GLU A 102 19.11 -4.78 -10.08
CA GLU A 102 20.26 -5.27 -9.32
C GLU A 102 21.52 -5.31 -10.20
N ALA A 103 21.41 -5.83 -11.43
CA ALA A 103 22.50 -5.86 -12.40
C ALA A 103 22.99 -4.44 -12.77
N ALA A 104 22.06 -3.49 -12.97
CA ALA A 104 22.40 -2.08 -13.20
C ALA A 104 23.13 -1.44 -11.99
N LYS A 105 22.79 -1.82 -10.75
CA LYS A 105 23.54 -1.39 -9.57
C LYS A 105 24.93 -2.00 -9.51
N ARG A 106 25.09 -3.29 -9.87
CA ARG A 106 26.40 -3.96 -9.92
C ARG A 106 27.34 -3.33 -10.94
N THR A 107 26.86 -3.06 -12.15
CA THR A 107 27.66 -2.42 -13.20
C THR A 107 28.09 -1.00 -12.81
N LYS A 108 27.18 -0.19 -12.25
CA LYS A 108 27.52 1.16 -11.72
C LYS A 108 28.54 1.11 -10.57
N ARG A 109 28.47 0.11 -9.69
CA ARG A 109 29.47 -0.09 -8.62
C ARG A 109 30.82 -0.52 -9.19
N ALA A 110 30.83 -1.37 -10.20
CA ALA A 110 32.05 -1.82 -10.87
C ALA A 110 32.74 -0.67 -11.64
N SER A 111 31.97 0.22 -12.28
CA SER A 111 32.50 1.41 -12.96
C SER A 111 32.95 2.51 -12.00
N SER A 112 32.40 2.54 -10.77
CA SER A 112 32.76 3.48 -9.70
C SER A 112 33.86 2.94 -8.78
N ASN A 113 34.67 1.97 -9.22
CA ASN A 113 35.79 1.46 -8.45
C ASN A 113 36.95 2.48 -8.42
N THR A 114 36.72 3.60 -7.73
CA THR A 114 37.80 4.44 -7.20
C THR A 114 38.53 3.57 -6.20
N LYS A 115 39.82 3.31 -6.44
CA LYS A 115 40.75 2.59 -5.55
C LYS A 115 40.83 3.29 -4.19
N ARG A 116 39.81 3.15 -3.34
CA ARG A 116 39.86 3.61 -1.96
C ARG A 116 40.40 2.45 -1.13
N ALA A 117 41.64 2.60 -0.67
CA ALA A 117 42.23 1.68 0.28
C ALA A 117 41.30 1.52 1.50
N PRO A 118 41.19 0.32 2.11
CA PRO A 118 40.42 0.15 3.32
C PRO A 118 41.05 1.02 4.41
N VAL A 119 40.42 2.14 4.74
CA VAL A 119 40.80 2.94 5.92
C VAL A 119 40.36 2.13 7.13
N VAL A 120 41.32 1.85 8.00
CA VAL A 120 41.21 1.05 9.20
C VAL A 120 40.21 1.70 10.16
N ASN A 121 39.18 0.92 10.52
CA ASN A 121 38.48 0.89 11.80
C ASN A 121 38.10 2.26 12.43
N GLU A 122 37.02 2.86 11.96
CA GLU A 122 36.25 3.83 12.75
C GLU A 122 35.00 3.13 13.32
N SER A 123 34.69 3.40 14.60
CA SER A 123 33.52 2.88 15.29
C SER A 123 32.23 3.23 14.53
N PRO A 124 31.22 2.34 14.50
CA PRO A 124 30.01 2.57 13.71
C PRO A 124 29.32 3.88 14.14
N PRO A 125 28.93 4.76 13.20
CA PRO A 125 28.11 5.91 13.54
C PRO A 125 26.78 5.39 14.09
N ASN A 126 26.41 5.88 15.28
CA ASN A 126 25.21 5.52 16.02
C ASN A 126 23.97 5.69 15.12
N GLN A 127 23.48 4.59 14.54
CA GLN A 127 22.35 4.60 13.62
C GLN A 127 21.08 4.35 14.44
N GLU A 128 20.35 5.42 14.77
CA GLU A 128 19.01 5.29 15.32
C GLU A 128 18.12 4.56 14.30
N PRO A 129 17.34 3.53 14.71
CA PRO A 129 16.48 2.82 13.80
C PRO A 129 15.30 3.72 13.37
N LEU A 130 15.34 4.22 12.14
CA LEU A 130 14.18 4.79 11.46
C LEU A 130 13.14 3.68 11.24
N THR A 131 12.20 3.53 12.17
CA THR A 131 11.03 2.68 11.98
C THR A 131 10.10 3.36 10.95
N THR A 132 10.16 2.88 9.71
CA THR A 132 9.10 3.14 8.73
C THR A 132 7.85 2.41 9.20
N ASN A 133 6.96 3.14 9.87
CA ASN A 133 5.60 2.69 10.15
C ASN A 133 4.86 2.60 8.81
N GLN A 134 4.61 1.39 8.35
CA GLN A 134 3.68 1.16 7.24
C GLN A 134 2.25 1.25 7.79
N GLU A 135 1.51 2.29 7.38
CA GLU A 135 0.07 2.34 7.63
C GLU A 135 -0.71 1.52 6.59
N PRO A 136 -1.87 0.93 6.96
CA PRO A 136 -2.69 0.14 6.05
C PRO A 136 -3.41 1.06 5.06
N LYS A 137 -3.31 0.76 3.76
CA LYS A 137 -4.09 1.44 2.71
C LYS A 137 -5.49 0.85 2.63
N ASP A 138 -6.47 1.57 3.18
CA ASP A 138 -7.87 1.33 2.87
C ASP A 138 -8.17 1.71 1.42
N GLN A 139 -8.59 0.70 0.66
CA GLN A 139 -9.08 0.80 -0.70
C GLN A 139 -10.58 1.02 -0.66
N ASN A 140 -11.06 2.22 -0.99
CA ASN A 140 -12.44 2.40 -1.41
C ASN A 140 -12.48 2.88 -2.86
N HIS A 141 -12.91 1.96 -3.71
CA HIS A 141 -13.37 2.20 -5.07
C HIS A 141 -14.64 3.06 -5.03
N SER A 142 -14.75 4.02 -5.94
CA SER A 142 -16.05 4.45 -6.46
C SER A 142 -15.93 4.65 -7.97
N LEU A 143 -16.72 3.88 -8.70
CA LEU A 143 -16.99 3.98 -10.13
C LEU A 143 -18.47 4.36 -10.27
N SER A 144 -18.78 5.41 -11.01
CA SER A 144 -20.00 5.62 -11.82
C SER A 144 -19.84 6.97 -12.53
N ALA A 145 -19.73 7.09 -13.86
CA ALA A 145 -20.66 6.81 -14.96
C ALA A 145 -21.82 7.83 -15.06
N GLY A 146 -21.88 8.54 -16.18
CA GLY A 146 -22.94 9.47 -16.60
C GLY A 146 -22.56 10.20 -17.90
N GLU A 147 -23.13 9.77 -19.02
CA GLU A 147 -23.06 10.35 -20.37
C GLU A 147 -23.97 11.59 -20.50
N GLU A 148 -23.63 12.56 -21.38
CA GLU A 148 -24.48 13.05 -22.48
C GLU A 148 -23.82 14.20 -23.28
N ASN A 149 -24.27 14.33 -24.53
CA ASN A 149 -23.68 15.00 -25.71
C ASN A 149 -24.53 16.21 -26.14
N SER A 150 -23.94 17.30 -26.68
CA SER A 150 -24.43 18.08 -27.86
C SER A 150 -23.57 19.33 -28.21
N GLN A 151 -23.09 19.33 -29.47
CA GLN A 151 -22.77 20.36 -30.50
C GLN A 151 -23.10 21.87 -30.21
N SER A 152 -22.47 22.93 -30.75
CA SER A 152 -21.68 23.21 -31.99
C SER A 152 -20.97 24.59 -31.95
N GLU A 153 -19.90 24.74 -32.75
CA GLU A 153 -19.08 25.91 -33.23
C GLU A 153 -19.82 27.16 -33.77
N PRO A 154 -19.19 28.35 -34.04
CA PRO A 154 -17.90 28.56 -34.75
C PRO A 154 -16.94 29.72 -34.33
N GLU A 155 -15.77 29.71 -34.98
CA GLU A 155 -14.49 30.48 -34.89
C GLU A 155 -14.53 32.00 -35.25
N PRO A 156 -13.48 32.82 -34.95
CA PRO A 156 -12.24 32.86 -35.77
C PRO A 156 -10.88 33.10 -35.03
N GLU A 157 -9.81 32.61 -35.68
CA GLU A 157 -8.34 32.68 -35.45
C GLU A 157 -7.68 34.09 -35.54
N PRO A 158 -6.33 34.28 -35.35
CA PRO A 158 -5.25 33.33 -34.98
C PRO A 158 -4.19 33.86 -33.95
N GLU A 159 -3.69 33.04 -33.01
CA GLU A 159 -2.31 33.17 -32.48
C GLU A 159 -1.72 31.79 -32.07
N LYS A 160 -0.84 31.25 -32.93
CA LYS A 160 0.23 30.22 -32.75
C LYS A 160 0.08 29.16 -31.63
N GLU A 161 -0.22 27.94 -32.07
CA GLU A 161 -0.45 26.70 -31.33
C GLU A 161 0.77 26.10 -30.56
N PRO A 162 0.54 25.51 -29.37
CA PRO A 162 1.16 24.26 -28.95
C PRO A 162 0.29 23.06 -29.38
N GLU A 163 0.89 21.98 -29.88
CA GLU A 163 0.18 20.84 -30.49
C GLU A 163 -0.91 20.21 -29.57
N PRO A 164 -2.04 19.73 -30.14
CA PRO A 164 -3.13 19.12 -29.38
C PRO A 164 -2.70 17.76 -28.82
N VAL A 165 -2.35 17.73 -27.53
CA VAL A 165 -2.09 16.48 -26.81
C VAL A 165 -3.43 15.78 -26.57
N ASP A 166 -3.63 14.62 -27.21
CA ASP A 166 -4.80 13.78 -27.02
C ASP A 166 -5.05 13.56 -25.51
N PRO A 167 -6.23 13.91 -24.96
CA PRO A 167 -6.50 13.88 -23.52
C PRO A 167 -6.43 12.47 -22.90
N LYS A 168 -6.31 11.42 -23.71
CA LYS A 168 -6.09 10.03 -23.28
C LYS A 168 -4.64 9.55 -23.45
N ALA A 169 -3.77 10.32 -24.09
CA ALA A 169 -2.39 9.93 -24.31
C ALA A 169 -1.65 9.75 -22.97
N PRO A 170 -0.86 8.68 -22.81
CA PRO A 170 0.03 8.53 -21.66
C PRO A 170 1.08 9.63 -21.68
N VAL A 171 1.12 10.44 -20.61
CA VAL A 171 2.08 11.53 -20.42
C VAL A 171 3.11 11.10 -19.38
N GLU A 172 4.38 11.32 -19.67
CA GLU A 172 5.47 11.17 -18.69
C GLU A 172 5.52 12.38 -17.76
N MET A 173 5.92 12.15 -16.51
CA MET A 173 6.14 13.24 -15.57
C MET A 173 7.47 13.93 -15.87
N THR A 174 7.43 15.21 -16.25
CA THR A 174 8.61 16.08 -16.38
C THR A 174 8.71 17.06 -15.21
N LEU A 175 9.88 17.63 -14.95
CA LEU A 175 10.05 18.63 -13.89
C LEU A 175 9.21 19.90 -14.11
N ASP A 176 9.05 20.29 -15.38
CA ASP A 176 8.24 21.44 -15.79
C ASP A 176 6.75 21.09 -15.98
N TRP A 177 6.34 19.86 -15.66
CA TRP A 177 4.96 19.42 -15.82
C TRP A 177 4.02 20.26 -14.95
N MET A 178 2.92 20.71 -15.55
CA MET A 178 1.85 21.44 -14.87
C MET A 178 0.51 20.72 -15.06
N PRO A 179 -0.33 20.67 -14.01
CA PRO A 179 -1.67 20.11 -14.14
C PRO A 179 -2.54 20.97 -15.05
N ASP A 180 -3.41 20.34 -15.83
CA ASP A 180 -4.47 21.06 -16.54
C ASP A 180 -5.38 21.80 -15.56
N ALA A 181 -5.66 23.08 -15.83
CA ALA A 181 -6.38 23.95 -14.90
C ALA A 181 -7.83 23.52 -14.67
N ASN A 182 -8.50 22.94 -15.67
CA ASN A 182 -9.89 22.51 -15.58
C ASN A 182 -9.99 21.18 -14.81
N LEU A 183 -9.09 20.23 -15.10
CA LEU A 183 -8.97 19.00 -14.34
C LEU A 183 -8.58 19.27 -12.89
N LEU A 184 -7.65 20.19 -12.64
CA LEU A 184 -7.26 20.52 -11.27
C LEU A 184 -8.45 21.07 -10.47
N LYS A 185 -9.20 22.03 -11.03
CA LYS A 185 -10.39 22.60 -10.37
C LYS A 185 -11.42 21.53 -10.03
N THR A 186 -11.72 20.63 -10.97
CA THR A 186 -12.70 19.54 -10.74
C THR A 186 -12.25 18.60 -9.63
N TYR A 187 -10.99 18.13 -9.66
CA TYR A 187 -10.46 17.27 -8.61
C TYR A 187 -10.36 17.98 -7.24
N CYS A 188 -10.00 19.26 -7.20
CA CYS A 188 -10.00 20.06 -5.98
C CYS A 188 -11.38 20.10 -5.30
N VAL A 189 -12.44 20.30 -6.09
CA VAL A 189 -13.83 20.26 -5.59
C VAL A 189 -14.16 18.87 -5.01
N HIS A 190 -13.83 17.79 -5.74
CA HIS A 190 -14.10 16.43 -5.28
C HIS A 190 -13.34 16.04 -4.01
N PHE A 191 -12.12 16.51 -3.84
CA PHE A 191 -11.28 16.18 -2.68
C PHE A 191 -11.43 17.15 -1.51
N GLY A 192 -12.17 18.25 -1.68
CA GLY A 192 -12.40 19.29 -0.68
C GLY A 192 -11.14 20.11 -0.38
N VAL A 193 -10.36 20.46 -1.40
CA VAL A 193 -9.07 21.16 -1.29
C VAL A 193 -9.13 22.47 -2.09
N SER A 194 -8.57 23.57 -1.57
CA SER A 194 -8.49 24.83 -2.32
C SER A 194 -7.47 24.75 -3.46
N VAL A 195 -7.79 25.37 -4.60
CA VAL A 195 -6.89 25.48 -5.77
C VAL A 195 -5.63 26.28 -5.45
N ASP A 196 -5.70 27.21 -4.49
CA ASP A 196 -4.57 28.07 -4.09
C ASP A 196 -3.40 27.29 -3.46
N LEU A 197 -3.65 26.05 -3.04
CA LEU A 197 -2.63 25.17 -2.46
C LEU A 197 -1.67 24.59 -3.51
N PHE A 198 -2.01 24.69 -4.79
CA PHE A 198 -1.24 24.10 -5.90
C PHE A 198 -0.27 25.11 -6.50
N THR A 199 0.59 25.68 -5.65
CA THR A 199 1.69 26.55 -6.10
C THR A 199 2.80 25.72 -6.76
N LYS A 200 3.67 26.37 -7.55
CA LYS A 200 4.84 25.69 -8.15
C LYS A 200 5.70 24.96 -7.12
N GLU A 201 5.83 25.54 -5.92
CA GLU A 201 6.58 24.95 -4.81
C GLU A 201 5.90 23.70 -4.24
N ALA A 202 4.57 23.67 -4.17
CA ALA A 202 3.82 22.49 -3.72
C ALA A 202 3.82 21.35 -4.75
N VAL A 203 3.92 21.69 -6.04
CA VAL A 203 3.94 20.73 -7.16
C VAL A 203 5.34 20.14 -7.38
N ALA A 204 6.42 20.90 -7.12
CA ALA A 204 7.79 20.47 -7.39
C ALA A 204 8.23 19.16 -6.68
N PRO A 205 7.89 18.91 -5.40
CA PRO A 205 8.20 17.63 -4.74
C PRO A 205 7.50 16.45 -5.42
N PHE A 206 6.27 16.66 -5.92
CA PHE A 206 5.49 15.65 -6.60
C PHE A 206 6.11 15.31 -7.97
N THR A 207 6.46 16.32 -8.77
CA THR A 207 7.10 16.11 -10.08
C THR A 207 8.46 15.44 -9.93
N ALA A 208 9.30 15.89 -8.98
CA ALA A 208 10.61 15.28 -8.71
C ALA A 208 10.51 13.80 -8.27
N HIS A 209 9.53 13.47 -7.43
CA HIS A 209 9.30 12.08 -7.00
C HIS A 209 8.91 11.18 -8.19
N HIS A 210 8.04 11.66 -9.07
CA HIS A 210 7.49 10.83 -10.14
C HIS A 210 8.30 10.84 -11.43
N GLU A 211 9.06 11.88 -11.74
CA GLU A 211 10.03 11.92 -12.85
C GLU A 211 11.06 10.79 -12.69
N THR A 212 11.66 10.66 -11.50
CA THR A 212 12.65 9.61 -11.22
C THR A 212 12.08 8.19 -11.25
N THR A 213 10.75 8.05 -11.18
CA THR A 213 10.07 6.75 -11.21
C THR A 213 9.80 6.28 -12.65
N GLY A 214 9.75 7.19 -13.64
CA GLY A 214 9.58 6.85 -15.06
C GLY A 214 8.22 6.20 -15.40
N LEU A 215 7.16 6.54 -14.66
CA LEU A 215 5.81 6.05 -14.96
C LEU A 215 5.17 6.86 -16.09
N LEU A 216 4.38 6.16 -16.92
CA LEU A 216 3.48 6.75 -17.92
C LEU A 216 2.05 6.66 -17.40
N GLN A 217 1.35 7.79 -17.31
CA GLN A 217 -0.07 7.82 -16.92
C GLN A 217 -0.83 8.89 -17.72
N VAL A 218 -2.15 8.76 -17.76
CA VAL A 218 -3.02 9.79 -18.34
C VAL A 218 -3.03 11.02 -17.44
N GLN A 219 -3.19 12.21 -18.03
CA GLN A 219 -3.19 13.49 -17.32
C GLN A 219 -4.17 13.53 -16.13
N SER A 220 -5.38 13.00 -16.29
CA SER A 220 -6.38 12.92 -15.21
C SER A 220 -5.89 12.10 -14.01
N LYS A 221 -5.13 11.02 -14.26
CA LYS A 221 -4.54 10.21 -13.20
C LYS A 221 -3.45 10.97 -12.47
N TRP A 222 -2.58 11.68 -13.19
CA TRP A 222 -1.55 12.52 -12.58
C TRP A 222 -2.14 13.63 -11.72
N VAL A 223 -3.16 14.34 -12.23
CA VAL A 223 -3.86 15.39 -11.45
C VAL A 223 -4.50 14.80 -10.19
N SER A 224 -5.14 13.63 -10.28
CA SER A 224 -5.72 12.98 -9.09
C SER A 224 -4.68 12.63 -8.02
N LEU A 225 -3.49 12.18 -8.44
CA LEU A 225 -2.38 11.86 -7.54
C LEU A 225 -1.78 13.12 -6.92
N LEU A 226 -1.62 14.19 -7.70
CA LEU A 226 -1.15 15.49 -7.23
C LEU A 226 -2.09 16.06 -6.15
N VAL A 227 -3.40 16.04 -6.39
CA VAL A 227 -4.39 16.56 -5.42
C VAL A 227 -4.35 15.79 -4.11
N LYS A 228 -4.19 14.46 -4.18
CA LYS A 228 -3.99 13.63 -3.00
C LYS A 228 -2.68 13.93 -2.29
N TRP A 229 -1.58 14.07 -3.03
CA TRP A 229 -0.25 14.38 -2.47
C TRP A 229 -0.28 15.69 -1.67
N VAL A 230 -0.78 16.78 -2.25
CA VAL A 230 -0.84 18.10 -1.60
C VAL A 230 -1.77 18.08 -0.38
N LYS A 231 -2.89 17.33 -0.46
CA LYS A 231 -3.80 17.15 0.68
C LYS A 231 -3.12 16.43 1.84
N ASP A 232 -2.44 15.33 1.56
CA ASP A 232 -1.75 14.52 2.56
C ASP A 232 -0.55 15.28 3.15
N ASP A 233 0.17 16.06 2.34
CA ASP A 233 1.27 16.91 2.79
C ASP A 233 0.80 18.02 3.75
N LYS A 234 -0.30 18.69 3.41
CA LYS A 234 -0.95 19.67 4.31
C LYS A 234 -1.39 19.03 5.63
N ASN A 235 -1.97 17.83 5.58
CA ASN A 235 -2.38 17.10 6.78
C ASN A 235 -1.17 16.72 7.65
N ARG A 236 -0.06 16.27 7.04
CA ARG A 236 1.20 15.99 7.73
C ARG A 236 1.76 17.22 8.42
N ALA A 237 1.82 18.35 7.72
CA ALA A 237 2.28 19.62 8.29
C ALA A 237 1.42 20.04 9.51
N SER A 238 0.11 19.80 9.47
CA SER A 238 -0.79 20.10 10.60
C SER A 238 -0.67 19.14 11.79
N ASN A 239 -0.18 17.91 11.58
CA ASN A 239 -0.12 16.86 12.60
C ASN A 239 1.22 16.80 13.35
N VAL A 240 2.16 17.71 13.07
CA VAL A 240 3.42 17.82 13.80
C VAL A 240 3.16 18.44 15.17
N ARG A 241 2.87 17.61 16.16
CA ARG A 241 2.75 18.03 17.57
C ARG A 241 4.15 18.05 18.21
N PRO A 242 4.57 19.15 18.88
CA PRO A 242 5.80 19.13 19.65
C PRO A 242 5.67 18.10 20.77
N PHE A 243 6.70 17.28 20.96
CA PHE A 243 6.73 16.36 22.10
C PHE A 243 6.59 17.18 23.39
N PRO A 244 5.70 16.77 24.33
CA PRO A 244 5.65 17.40 25.63
C PRO A 244 7.05 17.28 26.26
N LYS A 245 7.62 18.41 26.68
CA LYS A 245 8.89 18.39 27.42
C LYS A 245 8.67 17.48 28.63
N ARG A 246 9.43 16.38 28.72
CA ARG A 246 9.42 15.51 29.90
C ARG A 246 9.90 16.35 31.07
N GLU A 247 8.98 16.85 31.89
CA GLU A 247 9.34 17.26 33.24
C GLU A 247 9.79 16.00 33.97
N PRO A 248 10.96 15.99 34.63
CA PRO A 248 11.39 14.85 35.42
C PRO A 248 10.44 14.75 36.62
N GLN A 249 9.39 13.95 36.50
CA GLN A 249 8.58 13.54 37.64
C GLN A 249 9.42 12.60 38.50
N SER A 250 10.28 13.17 39.34
CA SER A 250 10.88 12.45 40.44
C SER A 250 9.75 12.01 41.38
N HIS A 251 9.49 10.71 41.51
CA HIS A 251 8.52 10.17 42.48
C HIS A 251 8.96 10.34 43.95
N HIS A 252 10.04 11.07 44.20
CA HIS A 252 10.64 11.35 45.51
C HIS A 252 10.58 12.85 45.78
N THR A 253 9.37 13.40 45.89
CA THR A 253 9.15 14.74 46.44
C THR A 253 9.28 14.68 47.96
N GLY A 254 10.09 15.57 48.55
CA GLY A 254 10.20 15.72 50.00
C GLY A 254 11.35 14.97 50.68
N PHE A 255 12.35 14.44 49.96
CA PHE A 255 13.62 14.00 50.58
C PHE A 255 14.41 15.21 51.10
N ALA A 256 14.38 16.34 50.38
CA ALA A 256 15.05 17.57 50.78
C ALA A 256 14.41 18.26 52.01
N ASP A 257 13.11 18.04 52.23
CA ASP A 257 12.35 18.71 53.29
C ASP A 257 12.26 17.89 54.60
N ARG A 258 12.89 16.71 54.66
CA ARG A 258 12.92 15.88 55.88
C ARG A 258 14.04 16.35 56.80
N ASP A 259 13.69 16.66 58.04
CA ASP A 259 14.69 16.88 59.09
C ASP A 259 15.21 15.52 59.59
N TYR A 260 16.37 15.11 59.08
CA TYR A 260 17.02 13.86 59.46
C TYR A 260 17.70 13.91 60.83
N THR A 261 17.66 15.06 61.51
CA THR A 261 18.28 15.27 62.81
C THR A 261 17.27 15.31 63.96
N ASP A 262 15.99 15.20 63.65
CA ASP A 262 14.92 15.16 64.65
C ASP A 262 15.08 13.92 65.55
N GLY A 263 15.19 14.15 66.86
CA GLY A 263 15.40 13.11 67.87
C GLY A 263 16.84 12.62 68.08
N LEU A 264 17.85 13.17 67.38
CA LEU A 264 19.26 12.82 67.60
C LEU A 264 20.00 13.87 68.44
N ILE A 265 20.89 13.41 69.32
CA ILE A 265 21.76 14.26 70.13
C ILE A 265 23.03 14.59 69.34
N ARG A 266 23.31 15.89 69.17
CA ARG A 266 24.52 16.37 68.51
C ARG A 266 25.72 16.30 69.45
N ARG A 267 26.78 15.61 69.05
CA ARG A 267 28.04 15.47 69.78
C ARG A 267 29.00 16.63 69.47
N GLU A 268 30.02 16.80 70.32
CA GLU A 268 31.03 17.87 70.20
C GLU A 268 31.87 17.77 68.91
N ASP A 269 31.95 16.58 68.30
CA ASP A 269 32.59 16.33 67.01
C ASP A 269 31.71 16.66 65.79
N GLY A 270 30.48 17.14 66.02
CA GLY A 270 29.54 17.51 64.98
C GLY A 270 28.71 16.36 64.42
N THR A 271 28.86 15.14 64.94
CA THR A 271 28.05 13.97 64.55
C THR A 271 26.77 13.84 65.37
N TYR A 272 25.78 13.09 64.87
CA TYR A 272 24.49 12.86 65.51
C TYR A 272 24.38 11.40 65.96
N ALA A 273 23.83 11.16 67.16
CA ALA A 273 23.59 9.82 67.70
C ALA A 273 22.17 9.69 68.29
N LEU A 274 21.63 8.47 68.31
CA LEU A 274 20.39 8.12 69.00
C LEU A 274 20.58 8.07 70.52
#